data_AF-A0A969GMY1-F1
#
_entry.id   AF-A0A969GMY1-F1
#
_cell.length_a   1.000
_cell.length_b   1.000
_cell.length_c   1.000
_cell.angle_alpha   90.00
_cell.angle_beta   90.00
_cell.angle_gamma   90.00
#
_symmetry.space_group_name_H-M   'P 1'
#
loop_
_entity.id
_entity.type
_entity.pdbx_description
1 polymer ?
#
loop_
_entity_poly.entity_id
_entity_poly.type
_entity_poly.pdbx_seq_one_letter_code
_entity_poly.pdbx_strand_id
1 'polypeptide(L)'
;MKIWPFDQFVTKTNGQTISLEDLDKGLEPFRKIRDAVGRKMEIMVEMHSLWNLPSAMRIARALEEFEPMWFEDPVRMDNLDALSQFKAATRIPTCASETVATRW
;
A
#
# COMPACT_ATOMS: atom_id res chain seq x y z
N MET A 1 -4.64 4.85 12.19
CA MET A 1 -5.12 3.46 12.16
C MET A 1 -4.49 2.75 10.97
N LYS A 2 -3.73 1.67 11.20
CA LYS A 2 -3.09 0.88 10.14
C LYS A 2 -4.03 -0.24 9.67
N ILE A 3 -4.22 -0.39 8.35
CA ILE A 3 -5.06 -1.44 7.74
C ILE A 3 -4.41 -2.03 6.48
N TRP A 4 -4.76 -3.27 6.12
CA TRP A 4 -4.19 -4.03 4.99
C TRP A 4 -5.27 -4.71 4.11
N PRO A 5 -6.26 -3.98 3.57
CA PRO A 5 -7.38 -4.62 2.89
C PRO A 5 -7.02 -5.27 1.55
N PHE A 6 -5.83 -5.01 1.00
CA PHE A 6 -5.40 -5.56 -0.29
C PHE A 6 -4.81 -6.98 -0.19
N ASP A 7 -4.30 -7.39 0.97
CA ASP A 7 -3.60 -8.66 1.15
C ASP A 7 -4.41 -9.88 0.74
N GLN A 8 -5.71 -9.85 1.01
CA GLN A 8 -6.64 -10.91 0.66
C GLN A 8 -6.68 -11.20 -0.86
N PHE A 9 -6.25 -10.26 -1.70
CA PHE A 9 -6.21 -10.40 -3.15
C PHE A 9 -4.88 -10.90 -3.69
N VAL A 10 -3.82 -10.89 -2.86
CA VAL A 10 -2.46 -11.31 -3.26
C VAL A 10 -2.43 -12.76 -3.72
N THR A 11 -3.16 -13.64 -3.04
CA THR A 11 -3.15 -15.10 -3.29
C THR A 11 -3.64 -15.49 -4.69
N LYS A 12 -4.42 -14.63 -5.35
CA LYS A 12 -4.94 -14.89 -6.70
C LYS A 12 -3.86 -14.85 -7.79
N THR A 13 -2.86 -14.00 -7.61
CA THR A 13 -1.84 -13.71 -8.64
C THR A 13 -0.43 -13.74 -8.08
N ASN A 14 -0.26 -14.14 -6.81
CA ASN A 14 0.98 -14.04 -6.06
C ASN A 14 1.59 -12.63 -6.12
N GLY A 15 0.74 -11.61 -5.93
CA GLY A 15 1.13 -10.20 -5.93
C GLY A 15 1.61 -9.64 -7.27
N GLN A 16 1.43 -10.38 -8.37
CA GLN A 16 1.92 -9.98 -9.69
C GLN A 16 1.01 -8.98 -10.40
N THR A 17 -0.29 -9.09 -10.19
CA THR A 17 -1.30 -8.20 -10.76
C THR A 17 -2.47 -8.02 -9.79
N ILE A 18 -3.13 -6.87 -9.85
CA ILE A 18 -4.42 -6.64 -9.19
C ILE A 18 -5.47 -6.31 -10.26
N SER A 19 -6.61 -7.00 -10.22
CA SER A 19 -7.73 -6.75 -11.11
C SER A 19 -8.41 -5.42 -10.75
N LEU A 20 -9.15 -4.82 -11.70
CA LEU A 20 -9.92 -3.60 -11.39
C LEU A 20 -10.97 -3.85 -10.31
N GLU A 21 -11.62 -5.02 -10.34
CA GLU A 21 -12.62 -5.42 -9.35
C GLU A 21 -12.02 -5.56 -7.94
N ASP A 22 -10.87 -6.23 -7.82
CA ASP A 22 -10.20 -6.41 -6.54
C ASP A 22 -9.61 -5.10 -6.00
N LEU A 23 -9.11 -4.25 -6.90
CA LEU A 23 -8.67 -2.91 -6.53
C LEU A 23 -9.82 -2.13 -5.90
N ASP A 24 -10.99 -2.11 -6.55
CA ASP A 24 -12.15 -1.36 -6.09
C ASP A 24 -12.69 -1.89 -4.74
N LYS A 25 -12.71 -3.23 -4.57
CA LYS A 25 -13.03 -3.88 -3.30
C LYS A 25 -12.02 -3.51 -2.20
N GLY A 26 -10.74 -3.43 -2.52
CA GLY A 26 -9.69 -3.02 -1.58
C GLY A 26 -9.78 -1.55 -1.14
N LEU A 27 -10.38 -0.68 -1.96
CA LEU A 27 -10.64 0.72 -1.60
C LEU A 27 -11.87 0.90 -0.68
N GLU A 28 -12.80 -0.06 -0.67
CA GLU A 28 -14.06 0.05 0.09
C GLU A 28 -13.84 0.30 1.60
N PRO A 29 -12.88 -0.34 2.29
CA PRO A 29 -12.60 -0.03 3.69
C PRO A 29 -12.14 1.42 3.91
N PHE A 30 -11.36 2.00 2.99
CA PHE A 30 -10.94 3.40 3.08
C PHE A 30 -12.12 4.36 2.91
N ARG A 31 -13.00 4.09 1.94
CA ARG A 31 -14.27 4.83 1.75
C ARG A 31 -15.08 4.81 3.04
N LYS A 32 -15.34 3.62 3.59
CA LYS A 32 -16.12 3.46 4.83
C LYS A 32 -15.53 4.20 6.02
N ILE A 33 -14.19 4.16 6.20
CA ILE A 33 -13.54 4.88 7.29
C ILE A 33 -13.66 6.39 7.08
N ARG A 34 -13.38 6.89 5.87
CA ARG A 34 -13.50 8.33 5.57
C ARG A 34 -14.93 8.83 5.71
N ASP A 35 -15.94 8.04 5.33
CA ASP A 35 -17.35 8.38 5.54
C ASP A 35 -17.71 8.43 7.03
N ALA A 36 -17.18 7.50 7.84
CA ALA A 36 -17.51 7.41 9.26
C ALA A 36 -16.82 8.48 10.11
N VAL A 37 -15.54 8.79 9.84
CA VAL A 37 -14.73 9.65 10.72
C VAL A 37 -14.10 10.86 10.02
N GLY A 38 -14.23 10.97 8.70
CA GLY A 38 -13.67 12.06 7.91
C GLY A 38 -12.15 12.17 8.06
N ARG A 39 -11.69 13.41 8.28
CA ARG A 39 -10.28 13.77 8.47
C ARG A 39 -9.84 13.77 9.94
N LYS A 40 -10.65 13.25 10.86
CA LYS A 40 -10.32 13.24 12.31
C LYS A 40 -9.34 12.12 12.69
N MET A 41 -9.05 11.21 11.76
CA MET A 41 -8.22 10.04 11.98
C MET A 41 -7.28 9.84 10.80
N GLU A 42 -6.00 9.63 11.09
CA GLU A 42 -5.03 9.22 10.07
C GLU A 42 -5.19 7.73 9.74
N ILE A 43 -5.02 7.37 8.47
CA ILE A 43 -5.08 5.98 8.00
C ILE A 43 -3.73 5.65 7.40
N MET A 44 -3.16 4.52 7.78
CA MET A 44 -1.90 4.00 7.24
C MET A 44 -2.17 2.71 6.49
N VAL A 45 -1.46 2.49 5.40
CA VAL A 45 -1.66 1.36 4.50
C VAL A 45 -0.52 0.39 4.67
N GLU A 46 -0.83 -0.83 5.03
CA GLU A 46 0.11 -1.94 5.11
C GLU A 46 -0.01 -2.82 3.86
N MET A 47 1.13 -3.28 3.33
CA MET A 47 1.25 -4.06 2.09
C MET A 47 2.12 -5.33 2.25
N HIS A 48 2.71 -5.54 3.43
CA HIS A 48 3.45 -6.72 3.89
C HIS A 48 4.49 -7.26 2.90
N SER A 49 5.13 -6.40 2.11
CA SER A 49 6.10 -6.81 1.08
C SER A 49 5.52 -7.78 0.02
N LEU A 50 4.20 -7.83 -0.15
CA LEU A 50 3.52 -8.86 -0.96
C LEU A 50 3.43 -8.53 -2.45
N TRP A 51 3.58 -7.26 -2.82
CA TRP A 51 3.30 -6.78 -4.18
C TRP A 51 4.57 -6.55 -5.00
N ASN A 52 4.48 -6.81 -6.31
CA ASN A 52 5.49 -6.31 -7.24
C ASN A 52 5.33 -4.80 -7.45
N LEU A 53 6.39 -4.14 -7.94
CA LEU A 53 6.43 -2.69 -8.10
C LEU A 53 5.25 -2.12 -8.93
N PRO A 54 4.89 -2.66 -10.11
CA PRO A 54 3.76 -2.13 -10.88
C PRO A 54 2.42 -2.23 -10.16
N SER A 55 2.14 -3.35 -9.47
CA SER A 55 0.89 -3.53 -8.73
C SER A 55 0.85 -2.64 -7.50
N ALA A 56 1.97 -2.53 -6.78
CA ALA A 56 2.09 -1.62 -5.65
C ALA A 56 1.82 -0.17 -6.07
N MET A 57 2.45 0.30 -7.15
CA MET A 57 2.21 1.65 -7.70
C MET A 57 0.75 1.87 -8.10
N ARG A 58 0.09 0.85 -8.65
CA ARG A 58 -1.33 0.94 -9.01
C ARG A 58 -2.22 1.09 -7.79
N ILE A 59 -1.97 0.30 -6.74
CA ILE A 59 -2.67 0.40 -5.45
C ILE A 59 -2.44 1.77 -4.83
N ALA A 60 -1.17 2.23 -4.78
CA ALA A 60 -0.81 3.52 -4.20
C ALA A 60 -1.54 4.68 -4.88
N ARG A 61 -1.53 4.73 -6.22
CA ARG A 61 -2.24 5.77 -7.00
C ARG A 61 -3.74 5.79 -6.72
N ALA A 62 -4.37 4.62 -6.62
CA ALA A 62 -5.79 4.52 -6.30
C ALA A 62 -6.10 5.01 -4.88
N LEU A 63 -5.16 4.85 -3.94
CA LEU A 63 -5.34 5.27 -2.56
C LEU A 63 -5.06 6.76 -2.31
N GLU A 64 -4.46 7.48 -3.25
CA GLU A 64 -4.12 8.90 -3.07
C GLU A 64 -5.33 9.81 -2.84
N GLU A 65 -6.53 9.39 -3.27
CA GLU A 65 -7.79 10.12 -3.00
C GLU A 65 -8.19 10.09 -1.51
N PHE A 66 -7.74 9.07 -0.76
CA PHE A 66 -8.04 8.92 0.66
C PHE A 66 -6.99 9.56 1.58
N GLU A 67 -5.94 10.14 1.00
CA GLU A 67 -4.82 10.78 1.71
C GLU A 67 -4.32 9.94 2.91
N PRO A 68 -3.83 8.72 2.67
CA PRO A 68 -3.20 7.94 3.75
C PRO A 68 -1.95 8.65 4.25
N MET A 69 -1.61 8.45 5.52
CA MET A 69 -0.43 9.03 6.15
C MET A 69 0.87 8.42 5.59
N TRP A 70 0.88 7.10 5.30
CA TRP A 70 1.97 6.42 4.62
C TRP A 70 1.53 5.10 3.95
N PHE A 71 2.38 4.61 3.04
CA PHE A 71 2.42 3.22 2.57
C PHE A 71 3.57 2.47 3.23
N GLU A 72 3.29 1.34 3.89
CA GLU A 72 4.25 0.50 4.59
C GLU A 72 4.56 -0.74 3.78
N ASP A 73 5.86 -1.05 3.68
CA ASP A 73 6.40 -2.22 2.97
C ASP A 73 5.71 -2.54 1.62
N PRO A 74 5.65 -1.57 0.68
CA PRO A 74 4.87 -1.69 -0.56
C PRO A 74 5.41 -2.73 -1.55
N VAL A 75 6.71 -3.01 -1.47
CA VAL A 75 7.44 -3.98 -2.27
C VAL A 75 8.32 -4.80 -1.36
N ARG A 76 8.84 -5.92 -1.83
CA ARG A 76 9.79 -6.71 -1.04
C ARG A 76 11.06 -5.92 -0.73
N MET A 77 11.50 -5.98 0.53
CA MET A 77 12.60 -5.17 1.07
C MET A 77 14.00 -5.72 0.80
N ASP A 78 14.10 -6.61 -0.19
CA ASP A 78 15.37 -7.08 -0.76
C ASP A 78 15.84 -6.24 -1.94
N ASN A 79 14.99 -5.33 -2.45
CA ASN A 79 15.29 -4.46 -3.58
C ASN A 79 15.00 -2.98 -3.28
N LEU A 80 16.03 -2.27 -2.80
CA LEU A 80 15.94 -0.83 -2.47
C LEU A 80 15.73 0.06 -3.70
N ASP A 81 16.15 -0.37 -4.90
CA ASP A 81 15.88 0.37 -6.13
C ASP A 81 14.38 0.36 -6.47
N ALA A 82 13.71 -0.77 -6.27
CA ALA A 82 12.27 -0.87 -6.41
C ALA A 82 11.55 0.01 -5.37
N LEU A 83 12.03 0.04 -4.13
CA LEU A 83 11.50 0.92 -3.08
C LEU A 83 11.67 2.41 -3.45
N SER A 84 12.84 2.79 -3.97
CA SER A 84 13.12 4.15 -4.46
C SER A 84 12.18 4.54 -5.59
N GLN A 85 11.94 3.64 -6.55
CA GLN A 85 10.98 3.86 -7.64
C GLN A 85 9.54 3.99 -7.13
N PHE A 86 9.13 3.15 -6.17
CA PHE A 86 7.81 3.26 -5.55
C PHE A 86 7.64 4.62 -4.86
N LYS A 87 8.62 5.03 -4.03
CA LYS A 87 8.62 6.32 -3.34
C LYS A 87 8.46 7.49 -4.32
N ALA A 88 9.11 7.43 -5.49
CA ALA A 88 9.01 8.46 -6.51
C ALA A 88 7.67 8.47 -7.26
N ALA A 89 6.90 7.36 -7.21
CA ALA A 89 5.68 7.17 -7.98
C ALA A 89 4.40 7.64 -7.29
N THR A 90 4.48 8.06 -6.02
CA THR A 90 3.34 8.57 -5.24
C THR A 90 3.75 9.81 -4.44
N ARG A 91 2.77 10.67 -4.15
CA ARG A 91 2.97 11.84 -3.25
C ARG A 91 2.91 11.49 -1.77
N ILE A 92 2.48 10.28 -1.43
CA ILE A 92 2.33 9.81 -0.05
C ILE A 92 3.68 9.29 0.47
N PRO A 93 4.04 9.58 1.74
CA PRO A 93 5.24 9.02 2.36
C PRO A 93 5.31 7.49 2.29
N THR A 94 6.51 6.95 2.15
CA THR A 94 6.79 5.51 2.24
C THR A 94 7.45 5.18 3.57
N CYS A 95 6.87 4.24 4.32
CA CYS A 95 7.40 3.66 5.55
C CYS A 95 8.09 2.32 5.23
N ALA A 96 9.32 2.14 5.68
CA ALA A 96 10.10 0.92 5.53
C ALA A 96 11.13 0.84 6.66
N SER A 97 11.45 -0.32 7.24
CA SER A 97 10.73 -1.60 7.16
C SER A 97 10.94 -2.35 8.47
N GLU A 98 9.97 -3.19 8.84
CA GLU A 98 10.10 -4.15 9.94
C GLU A 98 11.04 -5.33 9.63
N THR A 99 11.34 -5.57 8.35
CA THR A 99 12.11 -6.73 7.88
C THR A 99 13.61 -6.46 7.68
N VAL A 100 14.01 -5.19 7.65
CA VAL A 100 15.41 -4.78 7.49
C VAL A 100 16.09 -4.74 8.86
N ALA A 101 17.27 -5.33 8.96
CA ALA A 101 18.02 -5.42 10.21
C ALA A 101 19.48 -5.02 10.02
N THR A 102 20.14 -4.76 11.16
CA THR A 102 21.50 -4.20 11.23
C THR A 102 21.56 -2.77 10.71
N ARG A 103 22.78 -2.19 10.68
CA ARG A 103 22.98 -0.79 10.29
C ARG A 103 23.16 -0.62 8.77
N TRP A 104 23.50 -1.69 8.05
CA TRP A 104 23.95 -1.65 6.66
C TRP A 104 23.19 -2.65 5.80
#